data_AF-A0A9D5F3W6-F1
#
_entry.id   AF-A0A9D5F3W6-F1
#
_cell.length_a   1.000
_cell.length_b   1.000
_cell.length_c   1.000
_cell.angle_alpha   90.00
_cell.angle_beta   90.00
_cell.angle_gamma   90.00
#
_symmetry.space_group_name_H-M   'P 1'
#
loop_
_entity.id
_entity.type
_entity.pdbx_description
1 polymer ?
#
loop_
_entity_poly.entity_id
_entity_poly.type
_entity_poly.pdbx_seq_one_letter_code
_entity_poly.pdbx_strand_id
1 'polypeptide(L)' 'MSTLNVNGKTHTVDVDPGTPILWALRDTLGMTGTKFGCGA' A
#
# COMPACT_ATOMS: atom_id res chain seq x y z
N MET A 1 -9.70 3.79 -7.60
CA MET A 1 -8.39 3.85 -8.28
C MET A 1 -7.57 5.07 -7.88
N SER A 2 -6.47 4.84 -7.18
CA SER A 2 -5.48 5.84 -6.76
C SER A 2 -4.13 5.51 -7.41
N THR A 3 -3.33 6.54 -7.70
CA THR A 3 -1.99 6.37 -8.28
C THR A 3 -0.94 6.73 -7.25
N LEU A 4 -0.01 5.80 -6.99
CA LEU A 4 1.07 5.95 -6.02
C LEU A 4 2.42 5.85 -6.73
N ASN A 5 3.37 6.72 -6.39
CA ASN A 5 4.77 6.52 -6.76
C ASN A 5 5.49 5.84 -5.59
N VAL A 6 5.89 4.58 -5.77
CA VAL A 6 6.54 3.77 -4.75
C VAL A 6 7.87 3.28 -5.30
N ASN A 7 8.96 3.57 -4.59
CA ASN A 7 10.33 3.20 -4.99
C ASN A 7 10.69 3.65 -6.43
N GLY A 8 10.21 4.84 -6.83
CA GLY A 8 10.46 5.41 -8.16
C GLY A 8 9.62 4.82 -9.29
N LYS A 9 8.66 3.93 -8.98
CA LYS A 9 7.74 3.33 -9.95
C LYS A 9 6.31 3.76 -9.66
N THR A 10 5.59 4.11 -10.71
CA THR A 10 4.16 4.43 -10.63
C THR A 10 3.33 3.15 -10.58
N HIS A 11 2.46 3.06 -9.57
CA HIS A 11 1.53 1.97 -9.35
C HIS A 11 0.11 2.50 -9.26
N THR A 12 -0.80 1.88 -10.00
CA THR A 12 -2.24 2.10 -9.82
C THR A 12 -2.77 1.06 -8.86
N VAL A 13 -3.42 1.52 -7.80
CA VAL A 13 -4.05 0.68 -6.78
C VAL A 13 -5.54 0.97 -6.74
N ASP A 14 -6.35 -0.09 -6.73
CA ASP A 14 -7.78 0.03 -6.58
C ASP A 14 -8.20 -0.45 -5.20
N VAL A 15 -8.22 0.50 -4.26
CA VAL A 15 -8.57 0.30 -2.86
C VAL A 15 -9.47 1.45 -2.39
N ASP A 16 -10.26 1.21 -1.35
CA ASP A 16 -11.10 2.24 -0.74
C ASP A 16 -10.21 3.40 -0.22
N PRO A 17 -10.63 4.67 -0.34
CA PRO A 17 -9.84 5.82 0.15
C PRO A 17 -9.51 5.78 1.64
N GLY A 18 -10.33 5.11 2.45
CA GLY A 18 -10.10 4.89 3.87
C GLY A 18 -9.16 3.72 4.16
N THR A 19 -8.74 2.96 3.15
CA THR A 19 -7.80 1.84 3.31
C THR A 19 -6.44 2.38 3.74
N PRO A 20 -5.90 1.93 4.89
CA PRO A 20 -4.55 2.28 5.30
C PRO A 20 -3.53 1.95 4.22
N ILE A 21 -2.62 2.88 3.95
CA ILE A 21 -1.61 2.73 2.88
C ILE A 21 -0.73 1.49 3.08
N LEU A 22 -0.54 1.06 4.32
CA LEU A 22 0.14 -0.19 4.65
C LEU A 22 -0.50 -1.40 3.93
N TRP A 23 -1.83 -1.51 3.91
CA TRP A 23 -2.54 -2.62 3.28
C TRP A 23 -2.52 -2.51 1.77
N ALA A 24 -2.61 -1.29 1.23
CA ALA A 24 -2.41 -1.07 -0.21
C ALA A 24 -1.01 -1.54 -0.67
N LEU A 25 0.03 -1.27 0.12
CA LEU A 25 1.40 -1.71 -0.18
C LEU A 25 1.59 -3.22 0.01
N ARG A 26 1.10 -3.79 1.11
CA ARG A 26 1.32 -5.20 1.45
C ARG A 26 0.44 -6.14 0.63
N ASP A 27 -0.85 -5.85 0.55
CA ASP A 27 -1.85 -6.79 0.06
C ASP A 27 -2.09 -6.59 -1.44
N THR A 28 -2.17 -5.33 -1.89
CA THR A 28 -2.38 -5.03 -3.32
C THR A 28 -1.08 -5.05 -4.12
N LEU A 29 0.01 -4.50 -3.57
CA LEU A 29 1.31 -4.44 -4.27
C LEU A 29 2.31 -5.54 -3.83
N GLY A 30 1.92 -6.43 -2.91
CA GLY A 30 2.75 -7.56 -2.50
C GLY A 30 4.02 -7.20 -1.73
N MET A 31 4.16 -5.96 -1.26
CA MET A 31 5.37 -5.46 -0.58
C MET A 31 5.41 -5.89 0.89
N THR A 32 5.51 -7.21 1.13
CA THR A 32 5.41 -7.84 2.46
C THR A 32 6.58 -7.55 3.41
N GLY A 33 7.66 -6.96 2.90
CA GLY A 33 8.77 -6.41 3.70
C GLY A 33 8.36 -5.25 4.61
N THR A 34 7.27 -4.56 4.29
CA THR A 34 6.74 -3.40 5.05
C THR A 34 6.19 -3.84 6.40
N LYS A 35 7.00 -3.87 7.47
CA LYS A 35 6.59 -4.45 8.77
C LYS A 35 5.54 -3.58 9.48
N PHE A 36 4.63 -4.27 10.17
CA PHE A 36 3.64 -3.67 11.06
C PHE A 36 3.71 -4.39 12.41
N GLY A 37 3.83 -3.61 13.49
CA GLY A 37 4.09 -4.10 14.84
C GLY A 37 2.90 -3.86 15.77
N CYS A 38 3.04 -2.90 16.70
CA CYS A 38 2.08 -2.68 17.78
C CYS A 38 0.69 -2.16 17.36
N GLY A 39 0.53 -1.70 16.12
CA GLY A 39 -0.75 -1.59 15.41
C GLY A 39 -1.95 -0.94 16.09
N ALA A 40 -1.73 -0.07 17.08
CA ALA A 40 -2.78 0.70 17.75
C ALA A 40 -3.19 1.92 16.91
#